data_AF-A0A4Q7Y6M6-F1
#
_entry.id   AF-A0A4Q7Y6M6-F1
#
_cell.length_a   1.000
_cell.length_b   1.000
_cell.length_c   1.000
_cell.angle_alpha   90.00
_cell.angle_beta   90.00
_cell.angle_gamma   90.00
#
_symmetry.space_group_name_H-M   'P 1'
#
loop_
_entity.id
_entity.type
_entity.pdbx_description
1 polymer ?
#
loop_
_entity_poly.entity_id
_entity_poly.type
_entity_poly.pdbx_seq_one_letter_code
_entity_poly.pdbx_strand_id
1 'polypeptide(L)'
;MDNLFVFMLLLSAFAVPAELQQRVLLYGIVGALVLRGIFIALGAAVLANQSWAFLLFGAILLVTAVKILRDQASGHGNDVDVSSMRSVKLLRRFMPVTDTYQGPRMFVQQGGRRAATPFALVVSAVLVTDVVFAVDSVPAVYGITGDPYLLFATNAFALLGLRALYFVLEGALSRLVHLGYGLAAILAFIGTKLVLHWAHGVWPGVPEIPTLLSLGVIVVVLALVTATSLYATRGDQRGEEHPEHQTGHVSHPGGVPRSRADAGTDTPPRQDRR
;
A
#
# COMPACT_ATOMS: atom_id res chain seq x y z
N MET A 1 -9.84 -5.49 -3.21
CA MET A 1 -9.44 -4.94 -1.90
C MET A 1 -7.93 -4.72 -1.86
N ASP A 2 -7.15 -5.66 -2.37
CA ASP A 2 -5.66 -5.65 -2.32
C ASP A 2 -5.01 -4.44 -3.00
N ASN A 3 -5.53 -3.98 -4.14
CA ASN A 3 -5.00 -2.78 -4.81
C ASN A 3 -5.12 -1.52 -3.94
N LEU A 4 -6.16 -1.46 -3.12
CA LEU A 4 -6.44 -0.30 -2.28
C LEU A 4 -5.44 -0.22 -1.14
N PHE A 5 -5.12 -1.38 -0.55
CA PHE A 5 -4.11 -1.51 0.50
C PHE A 5 -2.78 -0.89 0.06
N VAL A 6 -2.32 -1.25 -1.13
CA VAL A 6 -1.06 -0.70 -1.64
C VAL A 6 -1.17 0.77 -2.01
N PHE A 7 -2.33 1.25 -2.45
CA PHE A 7 -2.51 2.69 -2.67
C PHE A 7 -2.35 3.49 -1.36
N MET A 8 -2.95 3.05 -0.25
CA MET A 8 -2.79 3.75 1.04
C MET A 8 -1.37 3.68 1.57
N LEU A 9 -0.76 2.51 1.46
CA LEU A 9 0.62 2.32 1.87
C LEU A 9 1.59 3.19 1.07
N LEU A 10 1.33 3.37 -0.22
CA LEU A 10 2.06 4.29 -1.08
C LEU A 10 1.80 5.75 -0.68
N LEU A 11 0.55 6.15 -0.47
CA LEU A 11 0.23 7.51 0.01
C LEU A 11 0.90 7.83 1.35
N SER A 12 0.93 6.86 2.26
CA SER A 12 1.61 6.94 3.56
C SER A 12 3.13 7.04 3.40
N ALA A 13 3.74 6.18 2.58
CA ALA A 13 5.19 6.15 2.35
C ALA A 13 5.71 7.45 1.71
N PHE A 14 4.89 8.14 0.92
CA PHE A 14 5.22 9.45 0.36
C PHE A 14 4.77 10.63 1.23
N ALA A 15 4.19 10.37 2.41
CA ALA A 15 3.68 11.38 3.35
C ALA A 15 2.79 12.43 2.65
N VAL A 16 1.86 11.96 1.80
CA VAL A 16 1.02 12.85 0.97
C VAL A 16 0.05 13.64 1.87
N PRO A 17 0.04 14.97 1.81
CA PRO A 17 -0.93 15.79 2.57
C PRO A 17 -2.38 15.43 2.23
N ALA A 18 -3.26 15.40 3.23
CA ALA A 18 -4.66 14.97 3.10
C ALA A 18 -5.44 15.70 1.97
N GLU A 19 -5.14 16.99 1.77
CA GLU A 19 -5.73 17.83 0.72
C GLU A 19 -5.38 17.35 -0.71
N LEU A 20 -4.24 16.70 -0.88
CA LEU A 20 -3.74 16.20 -2.16
C LEU A 20 -4.11 14.72 -2.40
N GLN A 21 -4.34 13.94 -1.35
CA GLN A 21 -4.68 12.51 -1.44
C GLN A 21 -5.90 12.27 -2.34
N GLN A 22 -6.95 13.07 -2.20
CA GLN A 22 -8.16 12.95 -3.03
C GLN A 22 -7.86 13.14 -4.53
N ARG A 23 -6.96 14.07 -4.86
CA ARG A 23 -6.58 14.34 -6.24
C ARG A 23 -5.72 13.21 -6.79
N VAL A 24 -4.76 12.72 -6.00
CA VAL A 24 -3.93 11.55 -6.37
C VAL A 24 -4.83 10.35 -6.66
N LEU A 25 -5.79 10.06 -5.78
CA LEU A 25 -6.73 8.96 -5.95
C LEU A 25 -7.57 9.11 -7.22
N LEU A 26 -8.05 10.32 -7.52
CA LEU A 26 -8.83 10.57 -8.74
C LEU A 26 -8.00 10.32 -10.00
N TYR A 27 -6.77 10.88 -10.09
CA TYR A 27 -5.88 10.61 -11.22
C TYR A 27 -5.50 9.13 -11.30
N GLY A 28 -5.28 8.49 -10.15
CA GLY A 28 -4.99 7.07 -10.03
C GLY A 28 -6.14 6.21 -10.55
N ILE A 29 -7.38 6.48 -10.17
CA ILE A 29 -8.57 5.72 -10.59
C ILE A 29 -8.78 5.85 -12.10
N VAL A 30 -8.74 7.08 -12.64
CA VAL A 30 -8.93 7.30 -14.07
C VAL A 30 -7.82 6.61 -14.87
N GLY A 31 -6.58 6.75 -14.42
CA GLY A 31 -5.42 6.10 -15.04
C GLY A 31 -5.49 4.57 -14.99
N ALA A 32 -5.78 4.01 -13.82
CA ALA A 32 -5.94 2.58 -13.59
C ALA A 32 -7.05 2.00 -14.47
N LEU A 33 -8.20 2.68 -14.59
CA LEU A 33 -9.31 2.20 -15.42
C LEU A 33 -8.92 2.09 -16.89
N VAL A 34 -8.20 3.09 -17.42
CA VAL A 34 -7.70 3.08 -18.79
C VAL A 34 -6.67 1.95 -18.98
N LEU A 35 -5.68 1.85 -18.09
CA LEU A 35 -4.64 0.83 -18.17
C LEU A 35 -5.21 -0.57 -18.04
N ARG A 36 -6.22 -0.78 -17.18
CA ARG A 36 -6.94 -2.05 -17.07
C ARG A 36 -7.74 -2.36 -18.31
N GLY A 37 -8.42 -1.38 -18.91
CA GLY A 37 -9.08 -1.57 -20.20
C GLY A 37 -8.11 -2.08 -21.27
N ILE A 38 -6.92 -1.48 -21.34
CA ILE A 38 -5.84 -1.92 -22.24
C ILE A 38 -5.38 -3.34 -21.87
N PHE A 39 -5.09 -3.61 -20.60
CA PHE A 39 -4.57 -4.91 -20.16
C PHE A 39 -5.58 -6.05 -20.34
N ILE A 40 -6.87 -5.78 -20.12
CA ILE A 40 -7.98 -6.72 -20.37
C ILE A 40 -8.10 -6.99 -21.87
N ALA A 41 -8.06 -5.95 -22.72
CA ALA A 41 -8.11 -6.14 -24.17
C ALA A 41 -6.92 -6.96 -24.69
N LEU A 42 -5.71 -6.66 -24.22
CA LEU A 42 -4.51 -7.44 -24.52
C LEU A 42 -4.62 -8.88 -24.00
N GLY A 43 -5.11 -9.05 -22.77
CA GLY A 43 -5.34 -10.36 -22.16
C GLY A 43 -6.32 -11.20 -22.97
N ALA A 44 -7.46 -10.63 -23.37
CA ALA A 44 -8.44 -11.30 -24.23
C ALA A 44 -7.81 -11.78 -25.55
N ALA A 45 -6.97 -10.97 -26.18
CA ALA A 45 -6.25 -11.35 -27.39
C ALA A 45 -5.25 -12.50 -27.15
N VAL A 46 -4.56 -12.51 -26.01
CA VAL A 46 -3.64 -13.59 -25.63
C VAL A 46 -4.39 -14.90 -25.32
N LEU A 47 -5.54 -14.81 -24.64
CA LEU A 47 -6.38 -15.97 -24.32
C LEU A 47 -7.03 -16.61 -25.55
N ALA A 48 -7.19 -15.90 -26.66
CA ALA A 48 -7.72 -16.47 -27.91
C ALA A 48 -6.87 -17.65 -28.44
N ASN A 49 -5.60 -17.75 -28.06
CA ASN A 49 -4.71 -18.87 -28.41
C ASN A 49 -4.83 -20.10 -27.45
N GLN A 50 -5.76 -20.00 -26.49
CA GLN A 50 -6.34 -20.93 -25.50
C GLN A 50 -5.54 -22.02 -24.79
N SER A 51 -4.46 -22.58 -25.34
CA SER A 51 -3.72 -23.65 -24.65
C SER A 51 -2.66 -23.06 -23.73
N TRP A 52 -1.60 -22.49 -24.27
CA TRP A 52 -0.43 -22.10 -23.48
C TRP A 52 -0.66 -20.91 -22.52
N ALA A 53 -1.65 -20.05 -22.79
CA ALA A 53 -1.89 -18.82 -22.01
C ALA A 53 -2.29 -19.13 -20.55
N PHE A 54 -3.15 -20.12 -20.32
CA PHE A 54 -3.53 -20.53 -18.97
C PHE A 54 -2.34 -21.10 -18.18
N LEU A 55 -1.44 -21.83 -18.84
CA LEU A 55 -0.22 -22.32 -18.23
C LEU A 55 0.75 -21.18 -17.87
N LEU A 56 0.97 -20.24 -18.79
CA LEU A 56 1.81 -19.06 -18.55
C LEU A 56 1.29 -18.28 -17.35
N PHE A 57 -0.01 -17.97 -17.34
CA PHE A 57 -0.61 -17.21 -16.27
C PHE A 57 -0.61 -17.97 -14.96
N GLY A 58 -0.96 -19.26 -14.96
CA GLY A 58 -0.87 -20.10 -13.77
C GLY A 58 0.54 -20.13 -13.18
N ALA A 59 1.58 -20.22 -14.02
CA ALA A 59 2.97 -20.16 -13.58
C ALA A 59 3.33 -18.80 -12.96
N ILE A 60 2.91 -17.69 -13.57
CA ILE A 60 3.14 -16.34 -13.05
C ILE A 60 2.47 -16.16 -11.67
N LEU A 61 1.22 -16.63 -11.50
CA LEU A 61 0.51 -16.55 -10.22
C LEU A 61 1.21 -17.39 -9.14
N LEU A 62 1.65 -18.60 -9.47
CA LEU A 62 2.37 -19.48 -8.54
C LEU A 62 3.71 -18.86 -8.10
N VAL A 63 4.47 -18.30 -9.04
CA VAL A 63 5.73 -17.59 -8.73
C VAL A 63 5.45 -16.40 -7.81
N THR A 64 4.40 -15.64 -8.08
CA THR A 64 4.00 -14.49 -7.26
C THR A 64 3.57 -14.93 -5.85
N ALA A 65 2.77 -15.98 -5.74
CA ALA A 65 2.35 -16.55 -4.46
C ALA A 65 3.54 -16.99 -3.60
N VAL A 66 4.49 -17.73 -4.20
CA VAL A 66 5.71 -18.17 -3.50
C VAL A 66 6.57 -16.98 -3.08
N LYS A 67 6.70 -15.97 -3.95
CA LYS A 67 7.44 -14.76 -3.63
C LYS A 67 6.83 -14.03 -2.43
N ILE A 68 5.51 -13.81 -2.44
CA ILE A 68 4.81 -13.15 -1.33
C ILE A 68 4.99 -13.97 -0.04
N LEU A 69 4.83 -15.29 -0.11
CA LEU A 69 4.99 -16.16 1.06
C LEU A 69 6.41 -16.11 1.64
N ARG A 70 7.44 -16.06 0.78
CA ARG A 70 8.84 -15.91 1.22
C ARG A 70 9.10 -14.54 1.84
N ASP A 71 8.58 -13.48 1.27
CA ASP A 71 8.72 -12.12 1.81
C ASP A 71 8.09 -12.05 3.22
N GLN A 72 6.93 -12.68 3.42
CA GLN A 72 6.27 -12.77 4.73
C GLN A 72 7.02 -13.66 5.74
N ALA A 73 7.60 -14.78 5.30
CA ALA A 73 8.34 -15.72 6.15
C ALA A 73 9.73 -15.21 6.58
N SER A 74 10.32 -14.27 5.82
CA SER A 74 11.67 -13.74 6.07
C SER A 74 11.73 -12.71 7.22
N GLY A 75 10.74 -12.68 8.11
CA GLY A 75 10.74 -11.84 9.31
C GLY A 75 10.62 -10.32 9.07
N HIS A 76 10.36 -9.88 7.83
CA HIS A 76 9.91 -8.52 7.54
C HIS A 76 8.41 -8.46 7.83
N GLY A 77 8.07 -8.61 9.11
CA GLY A 77 6.69 -8.70 9.57
C GLY A 77 5.93 -7.40 9.29
N ASN A 78 4.80 -7.54 8.60
CA ASN A 78 3.66 -6.61 8.55
C ASN A 78 3.86 -5.20 7.98
N ASP A 79 5.10 -4.77 7.78
CA ASP A 79 5.39 -3.72 6.83
C ASP A 79 5.55 -4.41 5.48
N VAL A 80 4.49 -4.41 4.67
CA VAL A 80 4.71 -4.41 3.22
C VAL A 80 5.53 -3.15 2.98
N ASP A 81 6.85 -3.28 3.02
CA ASP A 81 7.73 -2.14 3.02
C ASP A 81 7.77 -1.61 1.59
N VAL A 82 6.74 -0.85 1.20
CA VAL A 82 6.63 -0.19 -0.12
C VAL A 82 7.71 0.88 -0.27
N SER A 83 8.30 1.33 0.85
CA SER A 83 9.56 2.09 0.83
C SER A 83 10.68 1.32 0.12
N SER A 84 10.64 -0.02 0.17
CA SER A 84 11.56 -0.92 -0.51
C SER A 84 11.11 -1.37 -1.92
N MET A 85 9.88 -1.05 -2.36
CA MET A 85 9.43 -1.40 -3.71
C MET A 85 10.43 -0.83 -4.70
N ARG A 86 11.10 -1.72 -5.45
CA ARG A 86 11.98 -1.37 -6.57
C ARG A 86 11.33 -0.32 -7.47
N SER A 87 10.01 -0.30 -7.59
CA SER A 87 9.19 0.70 -8.28
C SER A 87 9.46 2.14 -7.82
N VAL A 88 9.55 2.39 -6.51
CA VAL A 88 9.77 3.74 -5.93
C VAL A 88 11.24 4.16 -6.09
N LYS A 89 12.19 3.24 -5.84
CA LYS A 89 13.64 3.51 -6.03
C LYS A 89 13.99 3.73 -7.50
N LEU A 90 13.35 2.99 -8.40
CA LEU A 90 13.55 3.13 -9.84
C LEU A 90 12.97 4.46 -10.33
N LEU A 91 11.79 4.86 -9.86
CA LEU A 91 11.18 6.14 -10.23
C LEU A 91 11.99 7.34 -9.72
N ARG A 92 12.52 7.28 -8.49
CA ARG A 92 13.45 8.31 -7.95
C ARG A 92 14.78 8.40 -8.72
N ARG A 93 15.18 7.33 -9.42
CA ARG A 93 16.43 7.30 -10.21
C ARG A 93 16.28 7.94 -11.59
N PHE A 94 15.07 8.01 -12.14
CA PHE A 94 14.84 8.48 -13.51
C PHE A 94 14.58 9.99 -13.63
N MET A 95 14.35 10.74 -12.54
CA MET A 95 14.07 12.17 -12.65
C MET A 95 14.39 12.96 -11.36
N PRO A 96 15.01 14.16 -11.43
CA PRO A 96 15.19 15.03 -10.28
C PRO A 96 13.83 15.44 -9.70
N VAL A 97 13.65 15.14 -8.42
CA VAL A 97 12.45 15.39 -7.64
C VAL A 97 12.63 16.67 -6.85
N THR A 98 11.63 17.55 -6.83
CA THR A 98 11.65 18.70 -5.91
C THR A 98 11.32 18.24 -4.50
N ASP A 99 12.05 18.71 -3.48
CA ASP A 99 11.88 18.23 -2.08
C ASP A 99 10.55 18.64 -1.41
N THR A 100 9.82 19.61 -1.97
CA THR A 100 8.59 20.16 -1.37
C THR A 100 7.36 19.99 -2.25
N TYR A 101 6.22 19.71 -1.61
CA TYR A 101 4.91 19.69 -2.27
C TYR A 101 4.50 21.11 -2.67
N GLN A 102 4.50 21.41 -3.97
CA GLN A 102 4.06 22.69 -4.53
C GLN A 102 2.62 22.58 -5.09
N GLY A 103 1.71 22.05 -4.27
CA GLY A 103 0.31 21.83 -4.66
C GLY A 103 0.12 20.70 -5.70
N PRO A 104 -0.95 20.75 -6.52
CA PRO A 104 -1.35 19.67 -7.45
C PRO A 104 -0.61 19.70 -8.80
N ARG A 105 0.40 20.54 -8.98
CA ARG A 105 1.12 20.67 -10.26
C ARG A 105 1.95 19.41 -10.49
N MET A 106 1.89 18.80 -11.66
CA MET A 106 2.70 17.60 -11.97
C MET A 106 4.16 17.94 -12.28
N PHE A 107 4.41 19.08 -12.92
CA PHE A 107 5.74 19.53 -13.29
C PHE A 107 5.92 20.99 -12.90
N VAL A 108 7.13 21.31 -12.44
CA VAL A 108 7.54 22.68 -12.11
C VAL A 108 8.87 22.98 -12.79
N GLN A 109 9.09 24.23 -13.19
CA GLN A 109 10.41 24.67 -13.63
C GLN A 109 11.20 25.13 -12.40
N GLN A 110 12.35 24.49 -12.17
CA GLN A 110 13.29 24.87 -11.12
C GLN A 110 14.67 25.02 -11.76
N GLY A 111 15.28 26.21 -11.63
CA GLY A 111 16.61 26.49 -12.20
C GLY A 111 16.72 26.31 -13.73
N GLY A 112 15.65 26.61 -14.49
CA GLY A 112 15.64 26.49 -15.96
C GLY A 112 15.43 25.07 -16.50
N ARG A 113 15.26 24.06 -15.65
CA ARG A 113 14.94 22.67 -16.04
C ARG A 113 13.55 22.26 -15.54
N ARG A 114 12.85 21.40 -16.29
CA ARG A 114 11.58 20.79 -15.85
C ARG A 114 11.89 19.72 -14.81
N ALA A 115 11.38 19.90 -13.59
CA ALA A 115 11.44 18.93 -12.51
C ALA A 115 10.03 18.37 -12.24
N ALA A 116 9.94 17.10 -11.90
CA ALA A 116 8.67 16.53 -11.44
C ALA A 116 8.45 16.83 -9.96
N THR A 117 7.20 17.12 -9.64
CA THR A 117 6.81 17.31 -8.25
C THR A 117 6.62 15.96 -7.56
N PRO A 118 6.66 15.93 -6.21
CA PRO A 118 6.25 14.77 -5.42
C PRO A 118 4.86 14.28 -5.81
N PHE A 119 3.93 15.18 -6.17
CA PHE A 119 2.59 14.81 -6.63
C PHE A 119 2.60 13.96 -7.91
N ALA A 120 3.38 14.34 -8.92
CA ALA A 120 3.50 13.54 -10.15
C ALA A 120 4.10 12.16 -9.86
N LEU A 121 5.11 12.08 -9.00
CA LEU A 121 5.75 10.82 -8.66
C LEU A 121 4.79 9.87 -7.95
N VAL A 122 4.00 10.39 -7.01
CA VAL A 122 2.99 9.58 -6.32
C VAL A 122 1.96 9.07 -7.33
N VAL A 123 1.40 9.94 -8.18
CA VAL A 123 0.43 9.53 -9.21
C VAL A 123 1.04 8.47 -10.13
N SER A 124 2.25 8.68 -10.64
CA SER A 124 2.95 7.71 -11.48
C SER A 124 3.22 6.39 -10.75
N ALA A 125 3.62 6.43 -9.48
CA ALA A 125 3.85 5.23 -8.69
C ALA A 125 2.55 4.45 -8.46
N VAL A 126 1.42 5.12 -8.25
CA VAL A 126 0.08 4.49 -8.18
C VAL A 126 -0.26 3.80 -9.51
N LEU A 127 -0.08 4.48 -10.65
CA LEU A 127 -0.32 3.92 -11.99
C LEU A 127 0.56 2.68 -12.26
N VAL A 128 1.87 2.78 -12.00
CA VAL A 128 2.81 1.65 -12.19
C VAL A 128 2.42 0.48 -11.30
N THR A 129 2.04 0.77 -10.07
CA THR A 129 1.65 -0.27 -9.11
C THR A 129 0.35 -0.96 -9.54
N ASP A 130 -0.64 -0.22 -10.05
CA ASP A 130 -1.86 -0.83 -10.62
C ASP A 130 -1.55 -1.76 -11.81
N VAL A 131 -0.61 -1.39 -12.70
CA VAL A 131 -0.17 -2.29 -13.78
C VAL A 131 0.44 -3.57 -13.23
N VAL A 132 1.29 -3.47 -12.21
CA VAL A 132 1.86 -4.65 -11.54
C VAL A 132 0.74 -5.51 -10.95
N PHE A 133 -0.28 -4.91 -10.35
CA PHE A 133 -1.47 -5.63 -9.87
C PHE A 133 -2.32 -6.25 -10.98
N ALA A 134 -2.39 -5.62 -12.15
CA ALA A 134 -3.14 -6.14 -13.28
C ALA A 134 -2.53 -7.46 -13.80
N VAL A 135 -1.20 -7.60 -13.75
CA VAL A 135 -0.48 -8.82 -14.16
C VAL A 135 -0.90 -10.04 -13.34
N ASP A 136 -1.26 -9.85 -12.08
CA ASP A 136 -1.66 -10.91 -11.16
C ASP A 136 -3.20 -11.09 -11.15
N SER A 137 -3.94 -10.00 -11.00
CA SER A 137 -5.39 -10.05 -10.84
C SER A 137 -6.16 -10.33 -12.14
N VAL A 138 -5.71 -9.87 -13.30
CA VAL A 138 -6.43 -10.09 -14.58
C VAL A 138 -6.41 -11.55 -14.99
N PRO A 139 -5.26 -12.25 -14.99
CA PRO A 139 -5.27 -13.66 -15.32
C PRO A 139 -6.04 -14.53 -14.32
N ALA A 140 -5.97 -14.18 -13.04
CA ALA A 140 -6.73 -14.87 -12.00
C ALA A 140 -8.24 -14.80 -12.26
N VAL A 141 -8.76 -13.62 -12.62
CA VAL A 141 -10.19 -13.45 -12.95
C VAL A 141 -10.55 -14.12 -14.27
N TYR A 142 -9.66 -14.12 -15.27
CA TYR A 142 -9.85 -14.88 -16.50
C TYR A 142 -9.96 -16.40 -16.27
N GLY A 143 -9.35 -16.91 -15.20
CA GLY A 143 -9.52 -18.31 -14.75
C GLY A 143 -10.88 -18.63 -14.13
N ILE A 144 -11.73 -17.63 -13.94
CA ILE A 144 -13.07 -17.75 -13.37
C ILE A 144 -14.12 -17.39 -14.41
N THR A 145 -13.88 -16.33 -15.19
CA THR A 145 -14.79 -15.83 -16.22
C THR A 145 -14.02 -15.43 -17.48
N GLY A 146 -14.51 -15.85 -18.65
CA GLY A 146 -13.91 -15.50 -19.94
C GLY A 146 -14.39 -14.16 -20.52
N ASP A 147 -15.35 -13.48 -19.89
CA ASP A 147 -16.00 -12.29 -20.44
C ASP A 147 -15.25 -11.00 -20.07
N PRO A 148 -14.54 -10.35 -21.02
CA PRO A 148 -13.80 -9.11 -20.77
C PRO A 148 -14.69 -7.96 -20.27
N TYR A 149 -15.98 -7.94 -20.64
CA TYR A 149 -16.93 -6.93 -20.18
C TYR A 149 -17.17 -7.06 -18.68
N LEU A 150 -17.37 -8.30 -18.19
CA LEU A 150 -17.52 -8.55 -16.75
C LEU A 150 -16.24 -8.20 -15.98
N LEU A 151 -15.06 -8.49 -16.53
CA LEU A 151 -13.79 -8.08 -15.93
C LEU A 151 -13.68 -6.56 -15.80
N PHE A 152 -13.99 -5.84 -16.89
CA PHE A 152 -13.89 -4.39 -16.90
C PHE A 152 -14.93 -3.75 -15.97
N ALA A 153 -16.20 -4.16 -16.07
CA ALA A 153 -17.28 -3.60 -15.26
C ALA A 153 -17.05 -3.81 -13.76
N THR A 154 -16.72 -5.04 -13.34
CA THR A 154 -16.47 -5.35 -11.92
C THR A 154 -15.33 -4.52 -11.35
N ASN A 155 -14.25 -4.34 -12.11
CA ASN A 155 -13.14 -3.52 -11.64
C ASN A 155 -13.44 -2.02 -11.67
N ALA A 156 -14.15 -1.55 -12.69
CA ALA A 156 -14.63 -0.18 -12.76
C ALA A 156 -15.50 0.17 -11.55
N PHE A 157 -16.48 -0.66 -11.21
CA PHE A 157 -17.34 -0.46 -10.04
C PHE A 157 -16.54 -0.51 -8.73
N ALA A 158 -15.59 -1.43 -8.60
CA ALA A 158 -14.70 -1.50 -7.44
C ALA A 158 -13.87 -0.23 -7.26
N LEU A 159 -13.36 0.35 -8.37
CA LEU A 159 -12.60 1.59 -8.35
C LEU A 159 -13.47 2.83 -8.16
N LEU A 160 -14.70 2.86 -8.66
CA LEU A 160 -15.60 4.00 -8.44
C LEU A 160 -16.07 4.09 -6.98
N GLY A 161 -16.20 2.96 -6.29
CA GLY A 161 -16.53 2.88 -4.86
C GLY A 161 -15.41 3.37 -3.92
N LEU A 162 -14.21 3.63 -4.44
CA LEU A 162 -13.03 3.99 -3.65
C LEU A 162 -13.21 5.21 -2.77
N ARG A 163 -13.88 6.25 -3.27
CA ARG A 163 -14.02 7.51 -2.52
C ARG A 163 -14.72 7.31 -1.19
N ALA A 164 -15.77 6.48 -1.17
CA ALA A 164 -16.51 6.17 0.06
C ALA A 164 -15.76 5.14 0.93
N LEU A 165 -15.08 4.19 0.29
CA LEU A 165 -14.37 3.12 1.00
C LEU A 165 -13.05 3.60 1.61
N TYR A 166 -12.40 4.63 1.07
CA TYR A 166 -11.09 5.12 1.51
C TYR A 166 -11.07 5.43 3.01
N PHE A 167 -12.05 6.20 3.49
CA PHE A 167 -12.17 6.55 4.92
C PHE A 167 -12.33 5.32 5.82
N VAL A 168 -13.16 4.37 5.40
CA VAL A 168 -13.40 3.13 6.14
C VAL A 168 -12.15 2.25 6.13
N LEU A 169 -11.45 2.23 5.01
CA LEU A 169 -10.34 1.32 4.76
C LEU A 169 -9.06 1.81 5.44
N GLU A 170 -8.79 3.11 5.48
CA GLU A 170 -7.68 3.69 6.23
C GLU A 170 -7.65 3.17 7.69
N GLY A 171 -8.81 3.14 8.36
CA GLY A 171 -8.92 2.62 9.73
C GLY A 171 -9.00 1.09 9.85
N ALA A 172 -9.46 0.39 8.82
CA ALA A 172 -9.56 -1.07 8.83
C ALA A 172 -8.21 -1.75 8.53
N LEU A 173 -7.39 -1.15 7.67
CA LEU A 173 -6.15 -1.76 7.20
C LEU A 173 -5.07 -1.88 8.26
N SER A 174 -5.01 -0.95 9.22
CA SER A 174 -4.11 -1.08 10.38
C SER A 174 -4.38 -2.35 11.19
N ARG A 175 -5.53 -3.00 11.00
CA ARG A 175 -5.93 -4.25 11.66
C ARG A 175 -5.76 -5.49 10.78
N LEU A 176 -5.33 -5.35 9.53
CA LEU A 176 -5.17 -6.43 8.53
C LEU A 176 -3.72 -6.89 8.35
N VAL A 177 -3.04 -7.11 9.49
CA VAL A 177 -1.71 -7.71 9.66
C VAL A 177 -1.44 -8.94 8.78
N HIS A 178 -2.37 -9.90 8.69
CA HIS A 178 -2.12 -11.17 7.99
C HIS A 178 -2.51 -11.18 6.50
N LEU A 179 -2.82 -10.03 5.91
CA LEU A 179 -3.36 -9.96 4.54
C LEU A 179 -2.43 -10.56 3.48
N GLY A 180 -1.11 -10.40 3.66
CA GLY A 180 -0.11 -10.96 2.74
C GLY A 180 -0.17 -12.49 2.63
N TYR A 181 -0.38 -13.19 3.75
CA TYR A 181 -0.57 -14.65 3.75
C TYR A 181 -1.85 -15.07 3.04
N GLY A 182 -2.93 -14.31 3.23
CA GLY A 182 -4.19 -14.54 2.53
C GLY A 182 -4.08 -14.41 1.02
N LEU A 183 -3.43 -13.33 0.56
CA LEU A 183 -3.18 -13.09 -0.86
C LEU A 183 -2.34 -14.23 -1.46
N ALA A 184 -1.23 -14.62 -0.82
CA ALA A 184 -0.40 -15.73 -1.30
C ALA A 184 -1.20 -17.04 -1.44
N ALA A 185 -2.05 -17.36 -0.47
CA ALA A 185 -2.88 -18.57 -0.51
C ALA A 185 -3.89 -18.54 -1.66
N ILE A 186 -4.58 -17.41 -1.86
CA ILE A 186 -5.55 -17.24 -2.96
C ILE A 186 -4.86 -17.34 -4.32
N LEU A 187 -3.70 -16.69 -4.49
CA LEU A 187 -2.93 -16.74 -5.73
C LEU A 187 -2.39 -18.14 -6.02
N ALA A 188 -1.89 -18.84 -5.00
CA ALA A 188 -1.45 -20.22 -5.16
C ALA A 188 -2.61 -21.13 -5.62
N PHE A 189 -3.79 -20.95 -5.01
CA PHE A 189 -4.98 -21.71 -5.36
C PHE A 189 -5.44 -21.44 -6.80
N ILE A 190 -5.58 -20.16 -7.19
CA ILE A 190 -6.03 -19.79 -8.54
C ILE A 190 -4.96 -20.17 -9.58
N GLY A 191 -3.67 -19.98 -9.29
CA GLY A 191 -2.58 -20.41 -10.16
C GLY A 191 -2.59 -21.91 -10.41
N THR A 192 -2.78 -22.70 -9.35
CA THR A 192 -2.95 -24.16 -9.47
C THR A 192 -4.18 -24.51 -10.31
N LYS A 193 -5.31 -23.83 -10.10
CA LYS A 193 -6.52 -24.02 -10.91
C LYS A 193 -6.27 -23.74 -12.40
N LEU A 194 -5.53 -22.68 -12.73
CA LEU A 194 -5.21 -22.34 -14.12
C LEU A 194 -4.32 -23.39 -14.79
N VAL A 195 -3.31 -23.89 -14.07
CA VAL A 195 -2.46 -24.98 -14.57
C VAL A 195 -3.26 -26.27 -14.75
N LEU A 196 -4.17 -26.59 -13.82
CA LEU A 196 -5.05 -27.75 -13.93
C LEU A 196 -6.04 -27.63 -15.10
N HIS A 197 -6.57 -26.44 -15.34
CA HIS A 197 -7.45 -26.17 -16.49
C HIS A 197 -6.70 -26.41 -17.81
N TRP A 198 -5.45 -25.93 -17.92
CA TRP A 198 -4.60 -26.27 -19.05
C TRP A 198 -4.35 -27.79 -19.14
N ALA A 199 -4.01 -28.43 -18.03
CA ALA A 199 -3.72 -29.85 -17.98
C ALA A 199 -4.92 -30.71 -18.40
N HIS A 200 -6.15 -30.32 -18.05
CA HIS A 200 -7.38 -30.97 -18.52
C HIS A 200 -7.52 -30.92 -20.05
N GLY A 201 -7.16 -29.79 -20.66
CA GLY A 201 -7.17 -29.63 -22.11
C GLY A 201 -6.14 -30.52 -22.84
N VAL A 202 -5.11 -31.00 -22.15
CA VAL A 202 -4.10 -31.92 -22.72
C VAL A 202 -4.39 -33.37 -22.31
N TRP A 203 -4.89 -33.61 -21.09
CA TRP A 203 -5.06 -34.91 -20.44
C TRP A 203 -6.51 -35.08 -19.94
N PRO A 204 -7.35 -35.92 -20.59
CA PRO A 204 -8.77 -36.08 -20.27
C PRO A 204 -9.08 -36.65 -18.86
N GLY A 205 -8.07 -37.15 -18.15
CA GLY A 205 -8.23 -37.78 -16.82
C GLY A 205 -8.18 -36.83 -15.63
N VAL A 206 -7.95 -35.52 -15.84
CA VAL A 206 -7.85 -34.54 -14.76
C VAL A 206 -9.24 -33.98 -14.42
N PRO A 207 -9.71 -33.99 -13.16
CA PRO A 207 -11.00 -33.38 -12.81
C PRO A 207 -10.98 -31.85 -12.97
N GLU A 208 -12.02 -31.27 -13.59
CA GLU A 208 -12.22 -29.82 -13.58
C GLU A 208 -12.68 -29.35 -12.20
N ILE A 209 -12.11 -28.23 -11.71
CA ILE A 209 -12.53 -27.63 -10.44
C ILE A 209 -13.73 -26.71 -10.72
N PRO A 210 -14.93 -27.00 -10.15
CA PRO A 210 -16.10 -26.16 -10.34
C PRO A 210 -15.84 -24.75 -9.81
N THR A 211 -16.30 -23.74 -10.56
CA THR A 211 -16.14 -22.32 -10.19
C THR A 211 -16.76 -22.00 -8.83
N LEU A 212 -17.87 -22.65 -8.47
CA LEU A 212 -18.50 -22.47 -7.16
C LEU A 212 -17.63 -22.98 -6.00
N LEU A 213 -16.94 -24.10 -6.18
CA LEU A 213 -16.01 -24.63 -5.17
C LEU A 213 -14.81 -23.69 -5.03
N SER A 214 -14.29 -23.19 -6.15
CA SER A 214 -13.23 -22.18 -6.16
C SER A 214 -13.64 -20.91 -5.40
N LEU A 215 -14.86 -20.42 -5.62
CA LEU A 215 -15.38 -19.26 -4.91
C LEU A 215 -15.49 -19.54 -3.40
N GLY A 216 -15.99 -20.72 -3.02
CA GLY A 216 -16.08 -21.14 -1.63
C GLY A 216 -14.73 -21.14 -0.92
N VAL A 217 -13.69 -21.70 -1.55
CA VAL A 217 -12.32 -21.70 -1.01
C VAL A 217 -11.80 -20.29 -0.79
N ILE A 218 -11.99 -19.39 -1.77
CA ILE A 218 -11.55 -17.99 -1.66
C ILE A 218 -12.24 -17.30 -0.49
N VAL A 219 -13.57 -17.48 -0.34
CA VAL A 219 -14.33 -16.89 0.77
C VAL A 219 -13.84 -17.41 2.12
N VAL A 220 -13.56 -18.72 2.23
CA VAL A 220 -13.04 -19.33 3.47
C VAL A 220 -11.67 -18.77 3.81
N VAL A 221 -10.76 -18.66 2.84
CA VAL A 221 -9.41 -18.09 3.06
C VAL A 221 -9.51 -16.63 3.52
N LEU A 222 -10.34 -15.81 2.85
CA LEU A 222 -10.54 -14.42 3.24
C LEU A 222 -11.15 -14.29 4.65
N ALA A 223 -12.12 -15.13 4.99
CA ALA A 223 -12.73 -15.14 6.31
C ALA A 223 -11.72 -15.51 7.40
N LEU A 224 -10.91 -16.55 7.16
CA LEU A 224 -9.86 -16.98 8.09
C LEU A 224 -8.82 -15.88 8.31
N VAL A 225 -8.30 -15.28 7.23
CA VAL A 225 -7.29 -14.21 7.31
C VAL A 225 -7.83 -12.99 8.02
N THR A 226 -9.08 -12.62 7.74
CA THR A 226 -9.73 -11.49 8.43
C THR A 226 -9.91 -11.79 9.91
N ALA A 227 -10.36 -13.01 10.26
CA ALA A 227 -10.57 -13.40 11.65
C ALA A 227 -9.25 -13.48 12.44
N THR A 228 -8.21 -14.10 11.89
CA THR A 228 -6.90 -14.19 12.53
C THR A 228 -6.27 -12.82 12.69
N SER A 229 -6.41 -11.93 11.70
CA SER A 229 -5.87 -10.59 11.76
C SER A 229 -6.56 -9.70 12.80
N LEU A 230 -7.89 -9.78 12.90
CA LEU A 230 -8.64 -9.07 13.93
C LEU A 230 -8.35 -9.61 15.33
N TYR A 231 -8.13 -10.92 15.47
CA TYR A 231 -7.77 -11.52 16.75
C TYR A 231 -6.39 -11.07 17.23
N ALA A 232 -5.38 -11.08 16.35
CA ALA A 232 -4.03 -10.64 16.67
C ALA A 232 -3.99 -9.16 17.09
N THR A 233 -4.70 -8.29 16.37
CA THR A 233 -4.70 -6.84 16.65
C THR A 233 -5.45 -6.46 17.95
N ARG A 234 -6.32 -7.35 18.47
CA ARG A 234 -7.03 -7.13 19.75
C ARG A 234 -6.13 -7.33 20.98
N GLY A 235 -5.04 -8.10 20.85
CA GLY A 235 -4.10 -8.36 21.96
C GLY A 235 -3.18 -7.17 22.28
N ASP A 236 -2.85 -6.36 21.28
CA ASP A 236 -1.86 -5.28 21.38
C ASP A 236 -2.40 -4.04 22.13
N GLN A 237 -3.72 -3.85 22.15
CA GLN A 237 -4.37 -2.71 22.82
C GLN A 237 -4.49 -2.86 24.35
N ARG A 238 -4.10 -4.01 24.93
CA ARG A 238 -4.11 -4.24 26.39
C ARG A 238 -2.78 -3.95 27.08
N GLY A 239 -1.76 -3.53 26.33
CA GLY A 239 -0.42 -3.22 26.85
C GLY A 239 -0.14 -1.74 27.14
N GLU A 240 -1.02 -0.82 26.74
CA GLU A 240 -0.85 0.64 26.91
C GLU A 240 -1.75 1.23 28.00
N GLU A 241 -2.11 0.47 29.03
CA GLU A 241 -2.65 1.06 30.27
C GLU A 241 -1.51 1.67 31.11
N HIS A 242 -1.25 2.96 30.87
CA HIS A 242 -0.90 3.99 31.86
C HIS A 242 0.06 3.62 33.02
N PRO A 243 1.35 4.01 32.98
CA PRO A 243 2.06 4.38 34.20
C PRO A 243 1.73 5.83 34.55
N GLU A 244 0.79 5.97 35.48
CA GLU A 244 0.70 7.02 36.50
C GLU A 244 0.97 8.48 36.09
N HIS A 245 -0.14 9.22 35.93
CA HIS A 245 -0.19 10.63 36.29
C HIS A 245 0.13 10.80 37.79
N GLN A 246 1.39 11.08 38.11
CA GLN A 246 1.76 11.60 39.43
C GLN A 246 1.69 13.13 39.41
N THR A 247 0.48 13.67 39.65
CA THR A 247 0.29 15.08 39.96
C THR A 247 0.59 15.35 41.42
N GLY A 248 1.55 16.23 41.71
CA GLY A 248 1.57 16.94 43.00
C GLY A 248 2.94 17.39 43.52
N HIS A 249 3.54 18.44 42.95
CA HIS A 249 4.04 19.54 43.76
C HIS A 249 4.24 20.82 42.93
N VAL A 250 3.28 21.74 43.02
CA VAL A 250 3.51 23.13 42.65
C VAL A 250 4.41 23.73 43.75
N SER A 251 5.56 24.26 43.36
CA SER A 251 6.40 25.11 44.21
C SER A 251 6.62 26.44 43.49
N HIS A 252 6.27 27.53 44.15
CA HIS A 252 6.33 28.92 43.69
C HIS A 252 7.66 29.34 43.03
N PRO A 253 7.64 30.27 42.04
CA PRO A 253 8.80 31.07 41.70
C PRO A 253 8.79 32.34 42.57
N GLY A 254 9.59 32.37 43.63
CA GLY A 254 9.68 33.56 44.47
C GLY A 254 10.80 33.49 45.50
N GLY A 255 11.92 34.15 45.21
CA GLY A 255 12.87 34.58 46.23
C GLY A 255 14.29 34.03 46.09
N VAL A 256 15.18 34.86 45.57
CA VAL A 256 16.62 34.86 45.87
C VAL A 256 17.01 36.36 45.96
N PRO A 257 17.97 36.85 46.78
CA PRO A 257 18.95 36.16 47.66
C PRO A 257 19.13 36.78 49.07
N ARG A 258 19.65 36.00 50.03
CA ARG A 258 20.51 36.45 51.15
C ARG A 258 21.36 35.24 51.57
N SER A 259 22.60 35.30 52.08
CA SER A 259 23.69 36.26 52.20
C SER A 259 24.80 35.47 52.92
N ARG A 260 26.05 35.53 52.45
CA ARG A 260 27.29 35.25 53.19
C ARG A 260 28.42 35.88 52.36
N ALA A 261 28.83 37.11 52.67
CA ALA A 261 29.90 37.43 53.62
C ALA A 261 31.22 36.75 53.24
N ASP A 262 32.12 37.50 52.59
CA ASP A 262 33.40 37.87 53.18
C ASP A 262 34.17 38.91 52.34
N ALA A 263 34.80 39.84 53.07
CA ALA A 263 35.97 40.67 52.77
C ALA A 263 36.07 41.37 51.39
N GLY A 264 36.23 42.68 51.26
CA GLY A 264 36.75 43.71 52.15
C GLY A 264 37.25 44.89 51.29
N THR A 265 37.49 46.03 51.93
CA THR A 265 38.12 47.27 51.41
C THR A 265 37.27 48.06 50.38
N ASP A 266 36.59 49.16 50.73
CA ASP A 266 37.01 50.47 51.28
C ASP A 266 37.29 51.51 50.17
N THR A 267 36.62 52.67 50.29
CA THR A 267 36.77 53.97 49.59
C THR A 267 35.82 54.36 48.42
N PRO A 268 35.21 55.57 48.43
CA PRO A 268 34.11 55.99 47.52
C PRO A 268 34.57 56.97 46.39
N PRO A 269 33.68 57.61 45.59
CA PRO A 269 33.91 57.94 44.19
C PRO A 269 34.41 59.37 43.92
N ARG A 270 34.92 59.62 42.71
CA ARG A 270 34.95 60.96 42.12
C ARG A 270 34.50 60.96 40.65
N GLN A 271 33.54 61.85 40.41
CA GLN A 271 33.07 62.36 39.13
C GLN A 271 34.19 62.97 38.27
N ASP A 272 33.88 63.04 36.97
CA ASP A 272 34.23 64.12 36.04
C ASP A 272 35.67 64.23 35.54
N ARG A 273 35.89 63.96 34.24
CA ARG A 273 35.98 65.00 33.18
C ARG A 273 36.59 64.47 31.86
N ARG A 274 35.94 64.92 30.77
CA ARG A 274 36.38 65.08 29.38
C ARG A 274 36.26 63.88 28.44
#